data_AF-A0A831T982-F1
#
_entry.id   AF-A0A831T982-F1
#
_cell.length_a   1.000
_cell.length_b   1.000
_cell.length_c   1.000
_cell.angle_alpha   90.00
_cell.angle_beta   90.00
_cell.angle_gamma   90.00
#
_symmetry.space_group_name_H-M   'P 1'
#
loop_
_entity.id
_entity.type
_entity.pdbx_description
1 polymer ?
#
loop_
_entity_poly.entity_id
_entity_poly.type
_entity_poly.pdbx_seq_one_letter_code
_entity_poly.pdbx_strand_id
1 'polypeptide(L)' 'MRVTRQLPISIEVAELWRPKFNVVKSKFCPSCQEAKPINETHWMLDRSGKPSPVCRACIRERERRSRYSASN' A
#
# COMPACT_ATOMS: atom_id res chain seq x y z
N MET A 1 -33.05 53.71 -10.37
CA MET A 1 -31.68 53.19 -10.15
C MET A 1 -31.75 51.67 -10.22
N ARG A 2 -31.12 51.02 -11.21
CA ARG A 2 -31.20 49.56 -11.40
C ARG A 2 -30.06 48.91 -10.62
N VAL A 3 -30.41 48.17 -9.57
CA VAL A 3 -29.48 47.34 -8.79
C VAL A 3 -29.01 46.19 -9.69
N THR A 4 -27.75 46.21 -10.09
CA THR A 4 -27.10 45.11 -10.79
C THR A 4 -27.02 43.93 -9.83
N ARG A 5 -27.82 42.89 -10.08
CA ARG A 5 -27.74 41.61 -9.36
C ARG A 5 -26.37 40.99 -9.64
N GLN A 6 -25.50 40.93 -8.63
CA GLN A 6 -24.29 40.11 -8.67
C GLN A 6 -24.72 38.65 -8.93
N LEU A 7 -24.26 38.07 -10.04
CA LEU A 7 -24.40 36.64 -10.29
C LEU A 7 -23.47 35.89 -9.33
N PRO A 8 -23.93 34.79 -8.68
CA PRO A 8 -23.05 33.99 -7.84
C PRO A 8 -21.97 33.37 -8.72
N ILE A 9 -20.72 33.56 -8.32
CA ILE A 9 -19.56 32.90 -8.92
C ILE A 9 -19.82 31.40 -8.82
N SER A 10 -20.08 30.76 -9.97
CA SER A 10 -20.30 29.33 -10.06
C SER A 10 -19.06 28.59 -9.56
N ILE A 11 -19.25 27.82 -8.50
CA ILE A 11 -18.24 27.05 -7.74
C ILE A 11 -17.64 25.90 -8.60
N GLU A 12 -17.91 25.84 -9.90
CA GLU A 12 -17.57 24.70 -10.75
C GLU A 12 -16.08 24.62 -11.12
N VAL A 13 -15.27 25.65 -10.84
CA VAL A 13 -13.83 25.66 -11.20
C VAL A 13 -12.92 25.17 -10.06
N ALA A 14 -13.45 25.00 -8.84
CA ALA A 14 -12.64 24.64 -7.68
C ALA A 14 -12.25 23.14 -7.61
N GLU A 15 -12.87 22.27 -8.40
CA GLU A 15 -12.66 20.81 -8.31
C GLU A 15 -11.52 20.27 -9.18
N LEU A 16 -10.95 21.07 -10.08
CA LEU A 16 -9.93 20.62 -11.05
C LEU A 16 -8.52 20.45 -10.47
N TRP A 17 -8.27 20.86 -9.22
CA TRP A 17 -6.92 20.86 -8.62
C TRP A 17 -6.77 20.01 -7.37
N ARG A 18 -7.59 18.96 -7.17
CA ARG A 18 -7.26 17.95 -6.14
C ARG A 18 -6.13 17.07 -6.67
N PRO A 19 -4.88 17.14 -6.15
CA PRO A 19 -3.91 16.11 -6.43
C PRO A 19 -4.51 14.78 -5.96
N LYS A 20 -4.65 13.82 -6.86
CA LYS A 20 -4.95 12.42 -6.50
C LYS A 20 -3.78 11.93 -5.67
N PHE A 21 -3.86 12.14 -4.36
CA PHE A 21 -2.95 11.55 -3.39
C PHE A 21 -3.17 10.04 -3.50
N ASN A 22 -2.35 9.37 -4.31
CA ASN A 22 -2.30 7.91 -4.35
C ASN A 22 -1.75 7.49 -2.98
N VAL A 23 -2.65 7.29 -2.02
CA VAL A 23 -2.31 6.71 -0.73
C VAL A 23 -1.89 5.27 -1.00
N VAL A 24 -0.60 5.06 -1.24
CA VAL A 24 -0.02 3.74 -1.38
C VAL A 24 -0.14 3.07 -0.02
N LYS A 25 -1.17 2.25 0.14
CA LYS A 25 -1.36 1.46 1.36
C LYS A 25 -0.14 0.54 1.50
N SER A 26 0.54 0.61 2.64
CA SER A 26 1.71 -0.19 2.97
C SER A 26 1.44 -1.08 4.19
N LYS A 27 2.23 -2.15 4.32
CA LYS A 27 2.22 -3.08 5.45
C LYS A 27 3.66 -3.36 5.88
N PHE A 28 3.84 -3.57 7.18
CA PHE A 28 5.13 -3.86 7.77
C PHE A 28 5.44 -5.35 7.65
N CYS A 29 6.60 -5.70 7.11
CA CYS A 29 7.08 -7.08 7.05
C CYS A 29 7.95 -7.37 8.28
N PRO A 30 7.58 -8.33 9.16
CA PRO A 30 8.38 -8.66 10.34
C PRO A 30 9.67 -9.42 10.01
N SER A 31 9.80 -9.99 8.80
CA SER A 31 10.99 -10.73 8.39
C SER A 31 12.17 -9.82 8.02
N CYS A 32 11.92 -8.72 7.32
CA CYS A 32 12.95 -7.73 6.96
C CYS A 32 12.84 -6.42 7.72
N GLN A 33 11.84 -6.28 8.60
CA GLN A 33 11.57 -5.10 9.41
C GLN A 33 11.38 -3.82 8.58
N GLU A 34 10.75 -3.95 7.41
CA GLU A 34 10.56 -2.83 6.48
C GLU A 34 9.08 -2.69 6.10
N ALA A 35 8.63 -1.44 5.91
CA ALA A 35 7.32 -1.15 5.36
C ALA A 35 7.36 -1.34 3.85
N LYS A 36 6.54 -2.26 3.34
CA LYS A 36 6.41 -2.54 1.90
C LYS A 36 5.02 -2.19 1.41
N PRO A 37 4.88 -1.80 0.14
CA PRO A 37 3.57 -1.55 -0.44
C PRO A 37 2.73 -2.85 -0.45
N ILE A 38 1.41 -2.73 -0.33
CA ILE A 38 0.51 -3.89 -0.21
C ILE A 38 0.64 -4.85 -1.40
N ASN A 39 0.91 -4.33 -2.61
CA ASN A 39 1.13 -5.14 -3.81
C ASN A 39 2.34 -6.10 -3.70
N GLU A 40 3.29 -5.82 -2.82
CA GLU A 40 4.48 -6.65 -2.57
C GLU A 40 4.37 -7.47 -1.29
N THR A 41 3.25 -7.39 -0.59
CA THR A 41 3.05 -8.08 0.69
C THR A 41 2.06 -9.22 0.54
N HIS A 42 2.39 -10.40 1.05
CA HIS A 42 1.53 -11.57 1.05
C HIS A 42 1.29 -12.06 2.49
N TRP A 43 0.13 -12.65 2.73
CA TRP A 43 -0.18 -13.26 4.03
C TRP A 43 0.41 -14.66 4.10
N MET A 44 1.22 -14.91 5.13
CA MET A 44 1.76 -16.22 5.44
C MET A 44 1.49 -16.57 6.90
N LEU A 45 1.47 -17.86 7.22
CA LEU A 45 1.43 -18.30 8.61
C LEU A 45 2.82 -18.13 9.24
N ASP A 46 2.85 -17.48 10.40
CA ASP A 46 4.04 -17.43 11.24
C ASP A 46 4.26 -18.78 11.97
N ARG A 47 5.30 -18.84 12.80
CA ARG A 47 5.61 -20.06 13.59
C ARG A 47 4.53 -20.41 14.60
N SER A 48 3.68 -19.45 14.98
CA SER A 48 2.55 -19.64 15.88
C SER A 48 1.26 -20.00 15.13
N GLY A 49 1.32 -20.17 13.81
CA GLY A 49 0.14 -20.45 12.98
C GLY A 49 -0.77 -19.23 12.77
N LYS A 50 -0.30 -18.02 13.07
CA LYS A 50 -1.07 -16.78 12.88
C LYS A 50 -0.77 -16.14 11.53
N PRO A 51 -1.77 -15.55 10.85
CA PRO A 51 -1.54 -14.85 9.60
C PRO A 51 -0.69 -13.60 9.84
N SER A 52 0.42 -13.52 9.11
CA SER A 52 1.42 -12.46 9.21
C SER A 52 1.77 -11.94 7.81
N PRO A 53 1.84 -10.62 7.61
CA PRO A 53 2.19 -10.03 6.33
C PRO A 53 3.69 -10.13 6.07
N VAL A 54 4.10 -10.84 5.02
CA VAL A 54 5.49 -11.04 4.62
C VAL A 54 5.72 -10.49 3.21
N CYS A 55 6.80 -9.75 3.01
CA CYS A 55 7.13 -9.20 1.69
C CYS A 55 7.64 -10.28 0.73
N ARG A 56 7.35 -10.14 -0.56
CA ARG A 56 7.69 -11.10 -1.63
C ARG A 56 9.17 -11.49 -1.66
N ALA A 57 10.07 -10.56 -1.33
CA ALA A 57 11.50 -10.81 -1.25
C ALA A 57 11.84 -11.85 -0.17
N CYS A 58 11.30 -11.70 1.04
CA CYS A 58 11.50 -12.65 2.13
C CYS A 58 10.91 -14.03 1.83
N ILE A 59 9.80 -14.10 1.09
CA ILE A 59 9.20 -15.37 0.63
C ILE A 59 10.19 -16.13 -0.25
N ARG A 60 10.72 -15.46 -1.28
CA ARG A 60 11.66 -16.06 -2.23
C ARG A 60 12.94 -16.54 -1.53
N GLU A 61 13.43 -15.75 -0.57
CA GLU A 61 14.62 -16.12 0.20
C GLU A 61 14.36 -17.35 1.08
N ARG A 62 13.19 -17.43 1.72
CA ARG A 62 12.78 -18.62 2.49
C ARG A 62 12.71 -19.86 1.60
N GLU A 63 12.09 -19.75 0.43
CA GLU A 63 11.98 -20.86 -0.52
C GLU A 63 13.34 -21.35 -1.01
N ARG A 64 14.28 -20.44 -1.32
CA ARG A 64 15.65 -20.81 -1.68
C ARG A 64 16.33 -21.60 -0.58
N ARG A 65 16.29 -21.11 0.67
CA ARG A 65 16.88 -21.81 1.82
C ARG A 65 16.27 -23.20 2.01
N SER A 66 14.94 -23.33 1.89
CA SER A 66 14.27 -24.62 1.98
C SER A 66 14.76 -25.62 0.92
N ARG A 67 15.01 -25.19 -0.32
CA ARG A 67 15.56 -26.07 -1.37
C ARG A 67 16.98 -26.53 -1.06
N TYR A 68 17.83 -25.62 -0.57
CA TYR A 68 19.20 -25.99 -0.16
C TYR A 68 19.21 -26.96 1.02
N SER A 69 18.33 -26.76 2.02
CA SER A 69 18.22 -27.67 3.16
C SER A 69 17.61 -29.03 2.82
N ALA A 70 16.83 -29.15 1.76
CA ALA A 70 16.29 -30.43 1.29
C ALA A 70 17.28 -31.23 0.42
N SER A 71 18.42 -30.63 0.06
CA SER A 71 19.45 -31.24 -0.81
C SER A 71 20.67 -31.76 -0.03
N ASN A 72 20.66 -31.63 1.30
CA ASN A 72 21.63 -32.20 2.25
C ASN A 72 20.93 -33.26 3.10
#